data_AF-A0A847JJ89-F1
#
_entry.id   AF-A0A847JJ89-F1
#
_cell.length_a   1.000
_cell.length_b   1.000
_cell.length_c   1.000
_cell.angle_alpha   90.00
_cell.angle_beta   90.00
_cell.angle_gamma   90.00
#
_symmetry.space_group_name_H-M   'P 1'
#
loop_
_entity.id
_entity.type
_entity.pdbx_description
1 polymer ?
#
loop_
_entity_poly.entity_id
_entity_poly.type
_entity_poly.pdbx_seq_one_letter_code
_entity_poly.pdbx_strand_id
1 'polypeptide(L)'
;RRIVVGPFEEADLVALAEIEKAAEDGGVDAVRALLSPVEAGLGQVTEVPVGRDAAARLRRGQSVILRGRDAPADEDAVYATCGGELVAIGEVAHGELVPRRVFVLGEG
;
A
#
# COMPACT_ATOMS: atom_id res chain seq x y z
N ARG A 1 7.53 5.00 25.98
CA ARG A 1 8.23 4.38 24.82
C ARG A 1 7.17 3.64 24.00
N ARG A 2 7.13 3.83 22.68
CA ARG A 2 6.21 3.12 21.78
C ARG A 2 7.00 2.02 21.09
N ILE A 3 6.52 0.78 21.16
CA ILE A 3 7.25 -0.42 20.70
C ILE A 3 6.54 -1.17 19.57
N VAL A 4 5.26 -0.86 19.32
CA VAL A 4 4.47 -1.39 18.20
C VAL A 4 3.56 -0.29 17.67
N VAL A 5 3.41 -0.19 16.35
CA VAL A 5 2.42 0.66 15.66
C VAL A 5 1.89 -0.05 14.42
N GLY A 6 0.64 -0.47 14.45
CA GLY A 6 0.05 -1.23 13.35
C GLY A 6 0.88 -2.50 13.06
N PRO A 7 1.40 -2.68 11.83
CA PRO A 7 2.23 -3.82 11.46
C PRO A 7 3.72 -3.69 11.87
N PHE A 8 4.16 -2.55 12.41
CA PHE A 8 5.58 -2.30 12.71
C PHE A 8 5.91 -2.63 14.16
N GLU A 9 6.96 -3.42 14.37
CA GLU A 9 7.46 -3.86 15.68
C GLU A 9 8.81 -3.22 16.03
N GLU A 10 9.33 -3.53 17.22
CA GLU A 10 10.64 -3.03 17.66
C GLU A 10 11.79 -3.48 16.74
N ALA A 11 11.65 -4.63 16.09
CA ALA A 11 12.65 -5.16 15.16
C ALA A 11 12.73 -4.39 13.83
N ASP A 12 11.69 -3.63 13.47
CA ASP A 12 11.65 -2.83 12.23
C ASP A 12 12.23 -1.42 12.43
N LEU A 13 12.59 -1.07 13.66
CA LEU A 13 13.10 0.26 14.00
C LEU A 13 14.52 0.44 13.48
N VAL A 14 14.73 1.52 12.74
CA VAL A 14 16.06 2.00 12.33
C VAL A 14 16.39 3.25 13.13
N ALA A 15 17.51 3.26 13.85
CA ALA A 15 17.91 4.45 14.60
C ALA A 15 18.36 5.58 13.67
N LEU A 16 18.19 6.84 14.09
CA LEU A 16 18.61 7.99 13.30
C LEU A 16 20.11 7.94 12.92
N ALA A 17 20.96 7.52 13.86
CA ALA A 17 22.40 7.37 13.61
C ALA A 17 22.72 6.33 12.52
N GLU A 18 21.88 5.31 12.35
CA GLU A 18 22.04 4.32 11.27
C GLU A 18 21.67 4.91 9.91
N ILE A 19 20.62 5.73 9.87
CA ILE A 19 20.19 6.46 8.65
C ILE A 19 21.27 7.47 8.23
N GLU A 20 21.81 8.24 9.18
CA GLU A 20 22.88 9.21 8.95
C GLU A 20 24.14 8.52 8.42
N LYS A 21 24.56 7.43 9.06
CA LYS A 21 25.71 6.64 8.61
C LYS A 21 25.50 6.07 7.21
N ALA A 22 24.31 5.53 6.90
CA ALA A 22 24.02 5.02 5.55
C ALA A 22 24.13 6.14 4.50
N ALA A 23 23.66 7.35 4.83
CA ALA A 23 23.79 8.51 3.95
C ALA A 23 25.25 8.92 3.74
N GLU A 24 26.09 8.86 4.77
CA GLU A 24 27.53 9.13 4.68
C GLU A 24 28.26 8.07 3.83
N ASP A 25 27.96 6.79 4.07
CA ASP A 25 28.66 5.66 3.45
C ASP A 25 28.28 5.47 1.97
N GLY A 26 27.02 5.71 1.61
CA GLY A 26 26.48 5.35 0.29
C GLY A 26 25.39 6.27 -0.24
N GLY A 27 25.18 7.44 0.37
CA GLY A 27 24.21 8.43 -0.09
C GLY A 27 22.77 7.95 -0.05
N VAL A 28 21.96 8.47 -0.98
CA VAL A 28 20.50 8.24 -1.01
C VAL A 28 20.14 6.77 -1.25
N ASP A 29 20.92 6.03 -2.05
CA ASP A 29 20.62 4.63 -2.37
C ASP A 29 20.81 3.71 -1.15
N ALA A 30 21.83 3.97 -0.33
CA ALA A 30 22.01 3.26 0.94
C ALA A 30 20.88 3.57 1.94
N VAL A 31 20.40 4.82 1.97
CA VAL A 31 19.23 5.18 2.79
C VAL A 31 17.95 4.51 2.28
N ARG A 32 17.76 4.44 0.95
CA ARG A 32 16.60 3.76 0.34
C ARG A 32 16.52 2.28 0.72
N ALA A 33 17.66 1.62 0.89
CA ALA A 33 17.70 0.22 1.33
C ALA A 33 17.15 0.00 2.76
N LEU A 34 17.01 1.06 3.56
CA LEU A 34 16.41 1.03 4.90
C LEU A 34 14.89 1.21 4.87
N LEU A 35 14.30 1.56 3.73
CA LEU A 35 12.86 1.77 3.61
C LEU A 35 12.15 0.43 3.39
N SER A 36 11.13 0.16 4.20
CA SER A 36 10.18 -0.92 3.92
C SER A 36 9.35 -0.61 2.67
N PRO A 37 8.87 -1.64 1.95
CA PRO A 37 7.92 -1.46 0.86
C PRO A 37 6.63 -0.81 1.36
N VAL A 38 5.90 -0.13 0.48
CA VAL A 38 4.67 0.61 0.84
C VAL A 38 3.61 -0.32 1.43
N GLU A 39 3.53 -1.53 0.90
CA GLU A 39 2.61 -2.60 1.31
C GLU A 39 2.82 -3.03 2.77
N ALA A 40 4.02 -2.83 3.34
CA ALA A 40 4.29 -3.18 4.74
C ALA A 40 3.35 -2.44 5.71
N GLY A 41 2.98 -1.18 5.39
CA GLY A 41 2.03 -0.40 6.18
C GLY A 41 0.57 -0.82 6.01
N LEU A 42 0.27 -1.70 5.05
CA LEU A 42 -1.09 -2.12 4.70
C LEU A 42 -1.45 -3.51 5.24
N GLY A 43 -0.57 -4.17 5.99
CA GLY A 43 -0.76 -5.56 6.44
C GLY A 43 -1.99 -5.83 7.33
N GLN A 44 -2.70 -4.78 7.77
CA GLN A 44 -3.94 -4.87 8.54
C GLN A 44 -5.17 -4.38 7.76
N VAL A 45 -5.01 -3.98 6.50
CA VAL A 45 -6.06 -3.49 5.60
C VAL A 45 -6.42 -4.62 4.63
N THR A 46 -7.69 -4.75 4.26
CA THR A 46 -8.11 -5.80 3.33
C THR A 46 -7.59 -5.54 1.90
N GLU A 47 -6.95 -6.55 1.31
CA GLU A 47 -6.55 -6.56 -0.10
C GLU A 47 -7.73 -6.93 -1.01
N VAL A 48 -7.91 -6.17 -2.09
CA VAL A 48 -8.86 -6.46 -3.16
C VAL A 48 -8.11 -6.62 -4.49
N PRO A 49 -7.81 -7.86 -4.92
CA PRO A 49 -7.17 -8.09 -6.20
C PRO A 49 -8.12 -7.74 -7.35
N VAL A 50 -7.63 -6.98 -8.32
CA VAL A 50 -8.40 -6.53 -9.49
C VAL A 50 -7.71 -6.87 -10.80
N GLY A 51 -8.50 -7.02 -11.86
CA GLY A 51 -7.99 -7.16 -13.22
C GLY A 51 -7.47 -5.83 -13.79
N ARG A 52 -6.73 -5.91 -14.91
CA ARG A 52 -6.08 -4.75 -15.56
C ARG A 52 -7.06 -3.63 -15.93
N ASP A 53 -8.25 -3.97 -16.43
CA ASP A 53 -9.27 -2.97 -16.82
C ASP A 53 -9.81 -2.20 -15.62
N ALA A 54 -10.06 -2.91 -14.51
CA ALA A 54 -10.48 -2.30 -13.25
C ALA A 54 -9.36 -1.43 -12.68
N ALA A 55 -8.11 -1.92 -12.69
CA ALA A 55 -6.96 -1.14 -12.25
C ALA A 55 -6.80 0.18 -13.03
N ALA A 56 -6.97 0.14 -14.36
CA ALA A 56 -6.89 1.33 -15.20
C ALA A 56 -7.98 2.36 -14.86
N ARG A 57 -9.20 1.91 -14.53
CA ARG A 57 -10.30 2.76 -14.06
C ARG A 57 -9.98 3.39 -12.70
N LEU A 58 -9.51 2.57 -11.76
CA LEU A 58 -9.14 3.02 -10.42
C LEU A 58 -8.04 4.09 -10.46
N ARG A 59 -7.00 3.91 -11.30
CA ARG A 59 -5.94 4.93 -11.49
C ARG A 59 -6.46 6.27 -11.99
N ARG A 60 -7.63 6.30 -12.64
CA ARG A 60 -8.34 7.52 -13.08
C ARG A 60 -9.37 8.03 -12.06
N GLY A 61 -9.42 7.47 -10.86
CA GLY A 61 -10.38 7.82 -9.82
C GLY A 61 -11.80 7.32 -10.10
N GLN A 62 -11.98 6.37 -11.02
CA GLN A 62 -13.29 5.81 -11.36
C GLN A 62 -13.57 4.59 -10.48
N SER A 63 -14.77 4.51 -9.90
CA SER A 63 -15.20 3.32 -9.16
C SER A 63 -15.31 2.09 -10.08
N VAL A 64 -15.19 0.92 -9.47
CA VAL A 64 -15.33 -0.37 -10.15
C VAL A 64 -16.27 -1.26 -9.37
N ILE A 65 -17.19 -1.91 -10.09
CA ILE A 65 -18.10 -2.89 -9.49
C ILE A 65 -17.29 -4.12 -9.10
N LEU A 66 -17.35 -4.50 -7.83
CA LEU A 66 -16.82 -5.77 -7.35
C LEU A 66 -17.84 -6.86 -7.66
N ARG A 67 -17.38 -7.91 -8.35
CA ARG A 67 -18.24 -9.03 -8.76
C ARG A 67 -17.65 -10.33 -8.25
N GLY A 68 -18.52 -11.26 -7.88
CA GLY A 68 -18.15 -12.61 -7.49
C GLY A 68 -18.36 -12.89 -6.01
N ARG A 69 -18.13 -14.15 -5.64
CA ARG A 69 -18.32 -14.66 -4.28
C ARG A 69 -17.39 -14.01 -3.26
N ASP A 70 -16.21 -13.58 -3.71
CA ASP A 70 -15.14 -13.06 -2.86
C ASP A 70 -15.09 -11.53 -2.86
N ALA A 71 -16.15 -10.87 -3.34
CA ALA A 71 -16.29 -9.43 -3.15
C ALA A 71 -16.45 -9.14 -1.65
N PRO A 72 -15.60 -8.28 -1.05
CA PRO A 72 -15.71 -7.91 0.35
C PRO A 72 -17.09 -7.31 0.65
N ALA A 73 -17.50 -7.41 1.91
CA ALA A 73 -18.59 -6.57 2.41
C ALA A 73 -18.20 -5.09 2.35
N ASP A 74 -19.17 -4.21 2.61
CA ASP A 74 -18.87 -2.79 2.75
C ASP A 74 -17.82 -2.58 3.85
N GLU A 75 -16.71 -1.94 3.50
CA GLU A 75 -15.53 -1.76 4.34
C GLU A 75 -14.88 -0.40 4.04
N ASP A 76 -14.67 0.41 5.08
CA ASP A 76 -14.20 1.79 4.95
C ASP A 76 -12.74 1.91 4.47
N ALA A 77 -11.97 0.82 4.58
CA ALA A 77 -10.56 0.79 4.22
C ALA A 77 -10.20 -0.53 3.51
N VAL A 78 -9.96 -0.42 2.21
CA VAL A 78 -9.38 -1.48 1.39
C VAL A 78 -8.25 -0.93 0.53
N TYR A 79 -7.37 -1.81 0.05
CA TYR A 79 -6.44 -1.48 -1.02
C TYR A 79 -6.59 -2.42 -2.20
N ALA A 80 -6.45 -1.89 -3.41
CA ALA A 80 -6.55 -2.64 -4.64
C ALA A 80 -5.15 -2.99 -5.16
N THR A 81 -4.98 -4.24 -5.63
CA THR A 81 -3.76 -4.70 -6.29
C THR A 81 -4.05 -5.23 -7.70
N CYS A 82 -3.09 -5.14 -8.61
CA CYS A 82 -3.19 -5.70 -9.95
C CYS A 82 -1.89 -6.42 -10.29
N GLY A 83 -1.92 -7.76 -10.28
CA GLY A 83 -0.71 -8.56 -10.52
C GLY A 83 0.37 -8.36 -9.46
N GLY A 84 -0.03 -8.13 -8.21
CA GLY A 84 0.88 -7.87 -7.08
C GLY A 84 1.31 -6.40 -6.92
N GLU A 85 0.97 -5.51 -7.86
CA GLU A 85 1.28 -4.09 -7.76
C GLU A 85 0.12 -3.32 -7.07
N LEU A 86 0.45 -2.47 -6.09
CA LEU A 86 -0.49 -1.59 -5.42
C LEU A 86 -1.05 -0.51 -6.38
N VAL A 87 -2.38 -0.43 -6.45
CA VAL A 87 -3.09 0.46 -7.39
C VAL A 87 -3.70 1.66 -6.67
N ALA A 88 -4.48 1.42 -5.62
CA ALA A 88 -5.23 2.45 -4.90
C ALA A 88 -5.61 2.00 -3.49
N ILE A 89 -5.84 2.96 -2.60
CA ILE A 89 -6.59 2.78 -1.36
C ILE A 89 -7.98 3.41 -1.56
N GLY A 90 -9.00 2.78 -0.98
CA GLY A 90 -10.37 3.22 -1.08
C GLY A 90 -11.26 2.54 -0.04
N GLU A 91 -12.55 2.55 -0.34
CA GLU A 91 -13.58 1.87 0.43
C GLU A 91 -14.36 0.94 -0.50
N VAL A 92 -14.95 -0.11 0.08
CA VAL A 92 -16.01 -0.88 -0.57
C VAL A 92 -17.34 -0.34 -0.06
N ALA A 93 -18.18 0.14 -0.96
CA ALA A 93 -19.50 0.63 -0.64
C ALA A 93 -20.50 0.25 -1.75
N HIS A 94 -21.64 -0.31 -1.37
CA HIS A 94 -22.70 -0.70 -2.29
C HIS A 94 -22.21 -1.66 -3.41
N GLY A 95 -21.25 -2.53 -3.08
CA GLY A 95 -20.65 -3.47 -4.04
C GLY A 95 -19.69 -2.84 -5.05
N GLU A 96 -19.27 -1.59 -4.84
CA GLU A 96 -18.23 -0.93 -5.63
C GLU A 96 -16.99 -0.66 -4.80
N LEU A 97 -15.81 -0.77 -5.42
CA LEU A 97 -14.58 -0.21 -4.88
C LEU A 97 -14.47 1.24 -5.35
N VAL A 98 -14.49 2.16 -4.40
CA VAL A 98 -14.41 3.61 -4.63
C VAL A 98 -13.00 4.09 -4.27
N PRO A 99 -12.17 4.48 -5.25
CA PRO A 99 -10.79 4.90 -4.96
C PRO A 99 -10.77 6.26 -4.26
N ARG A 100 -10.02 6.37 -3.16
CA ARG A 100 -9.77 7.62 -2.43
C ARG A 100 -8.36 8.16 -2.70
N ARG A 101 -7.37 7.27 -2.85
CA ARG A 101 -6.00 7.65 -3.17
C ARG A 101 -5.37 6.63 -4.11
N VAL A 102 -4.84 7.10 -5.23
CA VAL A 102 -4.17 6.26 -6.23
C VAL A 102 -2.67 6.31 -6.05
N PHE A 103 -2.00 5.19 -6.31
CA PHE A 103 -0.56 5.11 -6.30
C PHE A 103 0.01 5.33 -7.70
N VAL A 104 1.03 6.18 -7.76
CA VAL A 104 1.88 6.38 -8.94
C VAL A 104 3.25 5.85 -8.56
N LEU A 105 3.39 4.53 -8.61
CA LEU A 105 4.67 3.87 -8.40
C LEU A 105 5.46 4.06 -9.70
N GLY A 106 6.57 4.78 -9.64
CA GLY A 106 7.55 4.76 -10.72
C GLY A 106 8.15 3.36 -10.84
N GLU A 107 8.72 3.01 -11.99
CA GLU A 107 9.62 1.85 -12.02
C GLU A 107 10.76 2.12 -11.04
N GLY A 108 10.92 1.22 -10.06
CA GLY A 108 11.90 1.34 -8.98
C GLY A 108 13.33 1.37 -9.46
#